data_AF-A0A9P7C5H4-F1
#
_entry.id   AF-A0A9P7C5H4-F1
#
_cell.length_a   1.000
_cell.length_b   1.000
_cell.length_c   1.000
_cell.angle_alpha   90.00
_cell.angle_beta   90.00
_cell.angle_gamma   90.00
#
_symmetry.space_group_name_H-M   'P 1'
#
loop_
_entity.id
_entity.type
_entity.pdbx_description
1 polymer ?
#
loop_
_entity_poly.entity_id
_entity_poly.type
_entity_poly.pdbx_seq_one_letter_code
_entity_poly.pdbx_strand_id
1 'polypeptide(L)'
;MLNSDRSRLLRWRMGWLPGRPPPCSCGSANASRSHLIVCLNVASRLQVSPGSRPNPLDYVINQLPKVIPAYPSPQLAERWSVWWPAVCSILLDIDRICHPDGGFCNEAADTSGRLLLDKLQSPSSNNSS
;
A
#
# COMPACT_ATOMS: atom_id res chain seq x y z
N MET A 1 4.81 0.12 11.20
CA MET A 1 3.78 0.64 10.29
C MET A 1 3.08 1.80 10.99
N LEU A 2 2.91 2.94 10.30
CA LEU A 2 2.14 4.07 10.85
C LEU A 2 0.65 3.69 10.96
N ASN A 3 -0.08 4.33 11.88
CA ASN A 3 -1.53 4.12 12.02
C ASN A 3 -2.29 4.50 10.74
N SER A 4 -1.78 5.49 9.99
CA SER A 4 -2.32 5.91 8.70
C SER A 4 -2.14 4.85 7.61
N ASP A 5 -0.94 4.27 7.46
CA ASP A 5 -0.68 3.17 6.53
C ASP A 5 -1.61 1.98 6.79
N ARG A 6 -1.76 1.62 8.08
CA ARG A 6 -2.64 0.52 8.49
C ARG A 6 -4.09 0.83 8.15
N SER A 7 -4.54 2.06 8.41
CA SER A 7 -5.91 2.49 8.10
C SER A 7 -6.19 2.47 6.60
N ARG A 8 -5.24 2.93 5.78
CA ARG A 8 -5.31 2.85 4.31
C ARG A 8 -5.42 1.42 3.81
N LEU A 9 -4.56 0.55 4.33
CA LEU A 9 -4.55 -0.86 3.98
C LEU A 9 -5.89 -1.53 4.32
N LEU A 10 -6.43 -1.26 5.51
CA LEU A 10 -7.72 -1.79 5.94
C LEU A 10 -8.86 -1.30 5.05
N ARG A 11 -8.91 0.01 4.75
CA ARG A 11 -9.93 0.58 3.86
C ARG A 11 -9.89 -0.06 2.47
N TRP A 12 -8.69 -0.23 1.90
CA TRP A 12 -8.53 -0.91 0.63
C TRP A 12 -8.99 -2.37 0.66
N ARG A 13 -8.64 -3.13 1.71
CA ARG A 13 -9.01 -4.55 1.86
C ARG A 13 -10.50 -4.75 2.08
N MET A 14 -11.15 -3.83 2.79
CA MET A 14 -12.59 -3.88 3.05
C MET A 14 -13.42 -3.39 1.86
N GLY A 15 -12.78 -2.97 0.77
CA GLY A 15 -13.47 -2.39 -0.37
C GLY A 15 -14.19 -1.09 -0.01
N TRP A 16 -13.65 -0.31 0.93
CA TRP A 16 -14.15 1.02 1.30
C TRP A 16 -13.83 2.04 0.20
N LEU A 17 -14.34 1.75 -1.00
CA LEU A 17 -14.48 2.70 -2.07
C LEU A 17 -15.88 3.29 -1.99
N PRO A 18 -16.08 4.57 -2.34
CA PRO A 18 -17.40 5.16 -2.38
C PRO A 18 -18.32 4.33 -3.28
N GLY A 19 -19.52 3.98 -2.77
CA GLY A 19 -20.47 3.11 -3.47
C GLY A 19 -20.88 3.64 -4.86
N ARG A 20 -20.84 4.97 -5.04
CA ARG A 20 -20.78 5.62 -6.34
C ARG A 20 -19.37 6.21 -6.51
N PRO A 21 -18.50 5.63 -7.34
CA PRO A 21 -17.15 6.15 -7.54
C PRO A 21 -17.18 7.58 -8.07
N PRO A 22 -16.36 8.50 -7.54
CA PRO A 22 -16.22 9.84 -8.09
C PRO A 22 -15.57 9.78 -9.49
N PRO A 23 -15.67 10.86 -10.28
CA PRO A 23 -14.86 10.98 -11.48
C PRO A 23 -13.37 10.92 -11.12
N CYS A 24 -12.61 10.20 -11.93
CA CYS A 24 -11.15 10.15 -11.78
C CYS A 24 -10.53 11.39 -12.45
N SER A 25 -9.41 11.87 -11.91
CA SER A 25 -8.64 12.98 -12.48
C SER A 25 -8.12 12.71 -13.90
N CYS A 26 -8.07 11.45 -14.34
CA CYS A 26 -7.74 11.09 -15.72
C CYS A 26 -8.89 11.34 -16.73
N GLY A 27 -10.06 11.78 -16.27
CA GLY A 27 -11.25 12.03 -17.11
C GLY A 27 -12.25 10.87 -17.17
N SER A 28 -11.98 9.74 -16.50
CA SER A 28 -12.95 8.65 -16.36
C SER A 28 -14.12 9.07 -15.47
N ALA A 29 -15.35 8.72 -15.87
CA ALA A 29 -16.55 9.02 -15.10
C ALA A 29 -16.60 8.33 -13.73
N ASN A 30 -15.90 7.20 -13.57
CA ASN A 30 -15.95 6.39 -12.34
C ASN A 30 -14.54 5.88 -11.95
N ALA A 31 -14.09 6.25 -10.77
CA ALA A 31 -12.88 5.73 -10.12
C ALA A 31 -13.10 4.34 -9.49
N SER A 32 -13.53 3.36 -10.29
CA SER A 32 -13.72 1.99 -9.82
C SER A 32 -12.39 1.32 -9.44
N ARG A 33 -12.43 0.25 -8.63
CA ARG A 33 -11.23 -0.50 -8.23
C ARG A 33 -10.38 -0.93 -9.42
N SER A 34 -11.00 -1.54 -10.43
CA SER A 34 -10.30 -2.00 -11.64
C SER A 34 -9.72 -0.84 -12.44
N HIS A 35 -10.44 0.28 -12.51
CA HIS A 35 -9.95 1.48 -13.17
C HIS A 35 -8.71 2.03 -12.45
N LEU A 36 -8.75 2.16 -11.12
CA LEU A 36 -7.64 2.69 -10.32
C LEU A 36 -6.36 1.86 -10.48
N ILE A 37 -6.47 0.53 -10.58
CA ILE A 37 -5.31 -0.35 -10.82
C ILE A 37 -4.59 0.00 -12.14
N VAL A 38 -5.36 0.26 -13.20
CA VAL A 38 -4.82 0.62 -14.51
C VAL A 38 -4.38 2.08 -14.56
N CYS A 39 -5.23 2.99 -14.08
CA CYS A 39 -5.02 4.43 -14.10
C CYS A 39 -3.77 4.86 -13.33
N LEU A 40 -3.49 4.22 -12.18
CA LEU A 40 -2.30 4.51 -11.37
C LEU A 40 -1.08 3.70 -11.78
N ASN A 41 -1.16 2.94 -12.89
CA ASN A 41 -0.11 2.06 -13.39
C ASN A 41 0.49 1.17 -12.28
N VAL A 42 -0.38 0.57 -11.45
CA VAL A 42 -0.03 -0.12 -10.21
C VAL A 42 1.00 -1.23 -10.44
N ALA A 43 0.84 -2.01 -11.52
CA ALA A 43 1.74 -3.12 -11.85
C ALA A 43 3.19 -2.65 -12.03
N SER A 44 3.38 -1.55 -12.78
CA SER A 44 4.70 -0.97 -13.01
C SER A 44 5.30 -0.41 -11.72
N ARG A 45 4.49 0.28 -10.90
CA ARG A 45 4.95 0.85 -9.62
C ARG A 45 5.38 -0.22 -8.61
N LEU A 46 4.74 -1.38 -8.66
CA LEU A 46 5.06 -2.53 -7.80
C LEU A 46 6.09 -3.49 -8.42
N GLN A 47 6.53 -3.26 -9.66
CA GLN A 47 7.43 -4.15 -10.41
C GLN A 47 6.90 -5.59 -10.49
N VAL A 48 5.60 -5.76 -10.66
CA VAL A 48 4.94 -7.07 -10.82
C VAL A 48 4.24 -7.16 -12.17
N SER A 49 3.91 -8.38 -12.60
CA SER A 49 3.14 -8.59 -13.82
C SER A 49 1.77 -7.90 -13.73
N PRO A 50 1.32 -7.18 -14.77
CA PRO A 50 -0.06 -6.68 -14.86
C PRO A 50 -1.13 -7.79 -14.75
N GLY A 51 -0.77 -9.03 -15.10
CA GLY A 51 -1.63 -10.21 -14.98
C GLY A 51 -1.66 -10.86 -13.59
N SER A 52 -1.00 -10.26 -12.58
CA SER A 52 -1.00 -10.76 -11.21
C SER A 52 -2.42 -10.86 -10.64
N ARG A 53 -2.78 -12.03 -10.11
CA ARG A 53 -4.13 -12.30 -9.56
C ARG A 53 -4.17 -12.06 -8.04
N PRO A 54 -5.26 -11.52 -7.48
CA PRO A 54 -6.49 -11.07 -8.17
C PRO A 54 -6.33 -9.71 -8.88
N ASN A 55 -5.40 -8.88 -8.42
CA ASN A 55 -4.84 -7.75 -9.15
C ASN A 55 -3.43 -7.45 -8.57
N PRO A 56 -2.59 -6.65 -9.23
CA PRO A 56 -1.23 -6.36 -8.78
C PRO A 56 -1.11 -5.84 -7.34
N LEU A 57 -2.01 -4.95 -6.91
CA LEU A 57 -1.96 -4.38 -5.56
C LEU A 57 -2.32 -5.42 -4.50
N ASP A 58 -3.41 -6.16 -4.71
CA ASP A 58 -3.84 -7.21 -3.79
C ASP A 58 -2.85 -8.37 -3.76
N TYR A 59 -2.21 -8.71 -4.88
CA TYR A 59 -1.13 -9.69 -4.91
C TYR A 59 0.00 -9.31 -3.94
N VAL A 60 0.51 -8.08 -4.03
CA VAL A 60 1.58 -7.61 -3.13
C VAL A 60 1.10 -7.54 -1.69
N ILE A 61 -0.08 -6.98 -1.43
CA ILE A 61 -0.66 -6.89 -0.07
C ILE A 61 -0.83 -8.27 0.57
N ASN A 62 -1.24 -9.28 -0.20
CA ASN A 62 -1.40 -10.65 0.30
C ASN A 62 -0.08 -11.32 0.69
N GLN A 63 1.06 -10.81 0.20
CA GLN A 63 2.39 -11.26 0.59
C GLN A 63 2.88 -10.62 1.90
N LEU A 64 2.13 -9.67 2.48
CA LEU A 64 2.52 -9.03 3.74
C LEU A 64 2.70 -10.10 4.83
N PRO A 65 3.84 -10.08 5.56
CA PRO A 65 4.01 -10.98 6.69
C PRO A 65 2.94 -10.68 7.73
N LYS A 66 2.09 -11.68 8.03
CA LYS A 66 1.03 -11.57 9.04
C LYS A 66 1.60 -11.28 10.43
N VAL A 67 2.78 -11.84 10.69
CA VAL A 67 3.61 -11.58 11.87
C VAL A 67 4.99 -11.23 11.32
N ILE A 68 5.54 -10.10 11.76
CA ILE A 68 6.91 -9.74 11.41
C ILE A 68 7.84 -10.77 12.08
N PRO A 69 8.66 -11.50 11.30
CA PRO A 69 9.58 -12.46 11.88
C PRO A 69 10.56 -11.77 12.82
N ALA A 70 10.94 -12.43 13.92
CA ALA A 70 11.98 -11.92 14.82
C ALA A 70 13.32 -11.72 14.09
N TYR A 71 13.57 -12.55 13.08
CA TYR A 71 14.72 -12.51 12.18
C TYR A 71 14.25 -12.50 10.73
N PRO A 72 13.99 -11.32 10.15
CA PRO A 72 13.62 -11.19 8.74
C PRO A 72 14.79 -11.62 7.85
N SER A 73 14.52 -12.35 6.77
CA SER A 73 15.56 -12.63 5.79
C SER A 73 15.96 -11.34 5.05
N PRO A 74 17.23 -11.17 4.64
CA PRO A 74 17.66 -10.01 3.86
C PRO A 74 16.84 -9.80 2.59
N GLN A 75 16.47 -10.91 1.93
CA GLN A 75 15.63 -10.92 0.73
C GLN A 75 14.21 -10.41 0.99
N LEU A 76 13.64 -10.69 2.17
CA LEU A 76 12.35 -10.15 2.58
C LEU A 76 12.46 -8.64 2.79
N ALA A 77 13.49 -8.19 3.50
CA ALA A 77 13.73 -6.77 3.77
C ALA A 77 13.95 -5.96 2.48
N GLU A 78 14.77 -6.47 1.56
CA GLU A 78 15.04 -5.86 0.24
C GLU A 78 13.78 -5.81 -0.63
N ARG A 79 12.99 -6.88 -0.68
CA ARG A 79 11.74 -6.88 -1.44
C ARG A 79 10.76 -5.84 -0.91
N TRP A 80 10.59 -5.78 0.41
CA TRP A 80 9.66 -4.84 1.03
C TRP A 80 10.17 -3.40 1.01
N SER A 81 11.48 -3.14 0.92
CA SER A 81 12.01 -1.78 0.75
C SER A 81 11.58 -1.16 -0.58
N VAL A 82 11.38 -1.98 -1.62
CA VAL A 82 10.83 -1.54 -2.91
C VAL A 82 9.30 -1.49 -2.86
N TRP A 83 8.65 -2.55 -2.38
CA TRP A 83 7.20 -2.68 -2.46
C TRP A 83 6.45 -1.78 -1.48
N TRP A 84 6.93 -1.64 -0.25
CA TRP A 84 6.15 -0.95 0.79
C TRP A 84 5.95 0.53 0.52
N PRO A 85 6.97 1.33 0.13
CA PRO A 85 6.78 2.73 -0.21
C PRO A 85 5.83 2.91 -1.41
N ALA A 86 5.93 2.01 -2.40
CA ALA A 86 5.05 2.00 -3.55
C ALA A 86 3.59 1.71 -3.14
N VAL A 87 3.34 0.71 -2.28
CA VAL A 87 2.01 0.42 -1.72
C VAL A 87 1.45 1.63 -0.97
N CYS A 88 2.22 2.23 -0.06
CA CYS A 88 1.78 3.39 0.71
C CYS A 88 1.39 4.57 -0.19
N SER A 89 2.20 4.83 -1.23
CA SER A 89 1.95 5.91 -2.18
C SER A 89 0.74 5.63 -3.07
N ILE A 90 0.58 4.41 -3.59
CA ILE A 90 -0.60 4.01 -4.37
C ILE A 90 -1.87 4.16 -3.54
N LEU A 91 -1.86 3.69 -2.29
CA LEU A 91 -3.02 3.80 -1.41
C LEU A 91 -3.37 5.26 -1.06
N LEU A 92 -2.37 6.13 -0.91
CA LEU A 92 -2.58 7.56 -0.75
C LEU A 92 -3.20 8.21 -1.99
N ASP A 93 -2.76 7.82 -3.19
CA ASP A 93 -3.34 8.34 -4.44
C ASP A 93 -4.80 7.88 -4.60
N ILE A 94 -5.10 6.62 -4.26
CA ILE A 94 -6.47 6.10 -4.22
C ILE A 94 -7.33 6.90 -3.22
N ASP A 95 -6.82 7.15 -2.02
CA ASP A 95 -7.51 7.96 -1.02
C ASP A 95 -7.85 9.35 -1.54
N ARG A 96 -6.89 10.02 -2.18
CA ARG A 96 -7.09 11.37 -2.74
C ARG A 96 -8.15 11.39 -3.83
N ILE A 97 -8.18 10.36 -4.69
CA ILE A 97 -9.17 10.25 -5.76
C ILE A 97 -10.56 9.94 -5.19
N CYS A 98 -10.64 9.02 -4.23
CA CYS A 98 -11.93 8.53 -3.72
C CYS A 98 -12.52 9.38 -2.59
N HIS A 99 -11.69 10.11 -1.87
CA HIS A 99 -12.06 10.89 -0.68
C HIS A 99 -11.37 12.26 -0.66
N PRO A 100 -11.63 13.13 -1.65
CA PRO A 100 -10.99 14.45 -1.75
C PRO A 100 -11.27 15.35 -0.54
N ASP A 101 -12.45 15.23 0.07
CA ASP A 101 -12.87 16.01 1.25
C ASP A 101 -12.47 15.36 2.59
N GLY A 102 -11.89 14.16 2.54
CA GLY A 102 -11.42 13.47 3.73
C GLY A 102 -10.13 14.12 4.23
N GLY A 103 -10.18 14.82 5.37
CA GLY A 103 -9.03 15.46 6.03
C GLY A 103 -7.83 14.54 6.34
N PHE A 104 -7.91 13.26 5.99
CA PHE A 104 -6.86 12.23 6.07
C PHE A 104 -5.71 12.42 5.06
N CYS A 105 -5.81 13.35 4.11
CA CYS A 105 -4.80 13.55 3.06
C CYS A 105 -3.52 14.25 3.52
N ASN A 106 -3.57 15.14 4.53
CA ASN A 106 -2.44 16.03 4.86
C ASN A 106 -1.60 15.55 6.06
N GLU A 107 -2.21 14.99 7.12
CA GLU A 107 -1.45 14.53 8.30
C GLU A 107 -0.73 13.19 8.08
N ALA A 108 -0.97 12.53 6.96
CA ALA A 108 -0.48 11.19 6.65
C ALA A 108 0.22 11.09 5.28
N ALA A 109 0.84 12.18 4.82
CA ALA A 109 1.56 12.21 3.55
C ALA A 109 2.87 11.39 3.56
N ASP A 110 3.32 10.91 4.73
CA ASP A 110 4.47 10.01 4.79
C ASP A 110 4.13 8.67 4.12
N THR A 111 4.69 8.46 2.94
CA THR A 111 4.64 7.22 2.18
C THR A 111 5.98 6.50 2.16
N SER A 112 6.96 6.94 2.97
CA SER A 112 8.26 6.30 3.06
C SER A 112 8.15 4.87 3.62
N GLY A 113 7.10 4.61 4.40
CA GLY A 113 6.86 3.31 5.01
C GLY A 113 7.95 2.90 6.02
N ARG A 114 8.74 3.87 6.49
CA ARG A 114 9.96 3.67 7.28
C ARG A 114 9.75 2.76 8.49
N LEU A 115 8.64 2.92 9.22
CA LEU A 115 8.34 2.09 10.39
C LEU A 115 8.13 0.60 10.11
N LEU A 116 7.76 0.21 8.89
CA LEU A 116 7.74 -1.23 8.52
C LEU A 116 9.15 -1.67 8.12
N LEU A 117 9.84 -0.86 7.33
CA LEU A 117 11.18 -1.16 6.83
C LEU A 117 12.18 -1.30 7.97
N ASP A 118 12.18 -0.40 8.94
CA ASP A 118 13.06 -0.48 10.11
C ASP A 118 12.83 -1.78 10.90
N LYS A 119 11.59 -2.26 11.01
CA LYS A 119 11.27 -3.54 11.65
C LYS A 119 11.72 -4.76 10.84
N LEU A 120 11.82 -4.64 9.51
CA LEU A 120 12.32 -5.69 8.63
C LEU A 120 13.84 -5.68 8.52
N GLN A 121 14.48 -4.52 8.75
CA GLN A 121 15.93 -4.33 8.66
C GLN A 121 16.64 -4.46 10.01
N SER A 122 15.93 -4.24 11.11
CA SER A 122 16.49 -4.47 12.45
C SER A 122 16.38 -5.95 12.79
N PRO A 123 17.48 -6.71 12.86
CA PRO A 123 17.46 -7.92 13.68
C PRO A 123 17.10 -7.45 15.08
N SER A 124 16.06 -8.03 15.69
CA SER A 124 15.79 -7.75 17.10
C SER A 124 17.06 -8.09 17.86
N SER A 125 17.79 -7.07 18.31
CA SER A 125 18.96 -7.23 19.16
C SER A 125 18.44 -7.59 20.55
N ASN A 126 17.93 -8.81 20.69
CA ASN A 126 17.73 -9.44 21.98
C ASN A 126 18.93 -10.33 22.22
N ASN A 127 20.04 -9.71 22.61
CA ASN A 127 21.07 -10.39 23.38
C ASN A 127 20.96 -9.93 24.83
N SER A 128 20.61 -10.90 25.67
CA SER A 128 21.22 -11.15 26.99
C SER A 128 20.88 -10.19 28.13
N SER A 129 20.03 -10.65 29.05
CA SER A 129 20.45 -11.19 30.36
C SER A 129 19.28 -11.83 31.09
#